data_AF-A0A6B0WD54-F1
#
_entry.id   AF-A0A6B0WD54-F1
#
_cell.length_a   1.000
_cell.length_b   1.000
_cell.length_c   1.000
_cell.angle_alpha   90.00
_cell.angle_beta   90.00
_cell.angle_gamma   90.00
#
_symmetry.space_group_name_H-M   'P 1'
#
loop_
_entity.id
_entity.type
_entity.pdbx_description
1 polymer ?
#
loop_
_entity_poly.entity_id
_entity_poly.type
_entity_poly.pdbx_seq_one_letter_code
_entity_poly.pdbx_strand_id
1 'polypeptide(L)'
;PDRIGAMGGSSGGHLASLLGVLDDKGTADDASPVNRESAKVQVVVARAAPTDLTLVAPGRVHPLFGFRRSARTDSVEHQRFVAASPVTHVTPGDPPMLLVHGDADDVVSYENAEVMQAVLEKAGVPVELLRVPGAGHGPTFPGAVNPPDYIGAMIAWFDRYLLVR
;
A
#
# COMPACT_ATOMS: atom_id res chain seq x y z
N PRO A 1 2.10 20.74 -6.80
CA PRO A 1 2.49 20.01 -8.03
C PRO A 1 1.50 18.86 -8.22
N ASP A 2 0.93 18.70 -9.42
CA ASP A 2 -0.29 17.88 -9.57
C ASP A 2 -0.02 16.53 -10.25
N ARG A 3 1.25 16.18 -10.43
CA ARG A 3 1.68 15.00 -11.20
C ARG A 3 2.81 14.24 -10.51
N ILE A 4 2.59 13.82 -9.27
CA ILE A 4 3.54 13.03 -8.50
C ILE A 4 2.90 11.67 -8.20
N GLY A 5 3.52 10.60 -8.67
CA GLY A 5 3.14 9.23 -8.33
C GLY A 5 4.16 8.59 -7.39
N ALA A 6 3.70 7.64 -6.57
CA ALA A 6 4.57 6.82 -5.74
C ALA A 6 4.45 5.34 -6.10
N MET A 7 5.56 4.62 -6.06
CA MET A 7 5.56 3.16 -6.12
C MET A 7 6.53 2.54 -5.12
N GLY A 8 6.22 1.33 -4.70
CA GLY A 8 7.12 0.56 -3.84
C GLY A 8 6.80 -0.93 -3.84
N GLY A 9 7.78 -1.72 -3.43
CA GLY A 9 7.61 -3.15 -3.16
C GLY A 9 7.75 -3.45 -1.67
N SER A 10 6.98 -4.40 -1.16
CA SER A 10 7.03 -4.82 0.25
C SER A 10 6.82 -3.63 1.20
N SER A 11 7.72 -3.39 2.15
CA SER A 11 7.68 -2.21 3.03
C SER A 11 7.67 -0.87 2.27
N GLY A 12 8.31 -0.78 1.11
CA GLY A 12 8.21 0.40 0.26
C GLY A 12 6.81 0.59 -0.33
N GLY A 13 6.11 -0.51 -0.62
CA GLY A 13 4.72 -0.48 -1.07
C GLY A 13 3.77 -0.03 0.05
N HIS A 14 4.03 -0.47 1.29
CA HIS A 14 3.33 0.03 2.47
C HIS A 14 3.49 1.55 2.64
N LEU A 15 4.71 2.08 2.55
CA LEU A 15 4.96 3.52 2.63
C LEU A 15 4.33 4.29 1.46
N ALA A 16 4.40 3.76 0.24
CA ALA A 16 3.74 4.35 -0.93
C ALA A 16 2.21 4.40 -0.75
N SER A 17 1.61 3.35 -0.18
CA SER A 17 0.20 3.36 0.17
C SER A 17 -0.13 4.41 1.23
N LEU A 18 0.69 4.54 2.30
CA LEU A 18 0.51 5.59 3.30
C LEU A 18 0.56 7.00 2.71
N LEU A 19 1.48 7.28 1.77
CA LEU A 19 1.52 8.56 1.05
C LEU A 19 0.23 8.84 0.27
N GLY A 20 -0.50 7.80 -0.14
CA GLY A 20 -1.77 7.93 -0.83
C GLY A 20 -2.95 8.18 0.12
N VAL A 21 -3.05 7.41 1.20
CA VAL A 21 -4.25 7.39 2.07
C VAL A 21 -4.18 8.31 3.28
N LEU A 22 -3.00 8.74 3.72
CA LEU A 22 -2.91 9.70 4.80
C LEU A 22 -3.29 11.07 4.27
N ASP A 23 -4.39 11.63 4.79
CA ASP A 23 -4.85 12.98 4.47
C ASP A 23 -4.00 14.04 5.22
N ASP A 24 -2.71 14.10 4.89
CA ASP A 24 -1.81 15.15 5.39
C ASP A 24 -1.90 16.38 4.50
N LYS A 25 -2.45 17.46 5.05
CA LYS A 25 -2.58 18.77 4.36
C LYS A 25 -1.38 19.67 4.60
N GLY A 26 -0.37 19.20 5.35
CA GLY A 26 0.67 20.04 5.90
C GLY A 26 0.19 20.82 7.14
N THR A 27 1.15 21.35 7.87
CA THR A 27 0.96 22.15 9.08
C THR A 27 1.32 23.60 8.79
N ALA A 28 0.32 24.46 8.58
CA ALA A 28 0.51 25.84 8.10
C ALA A 28 1.53 26.66 8.90
N ASP A 29 1.57 26.47 10.23
CA ASP A 29 2.44 27.22 11.14
C ASP A 29 3.78 26.51 11.46
N ASP A 30 4.14 25.45 10.74
CA ASP A 30 5.39 24.73 10.99
C ASP A 30 6.62 25.60 10.68
N ALA A 31 7.70 25.46 11.46
CA ALA A 31 8.94 26.21 11.23
C ALA A 31 9.60 25.86 9.88
N SER A 32 9.50 24.60 9.46
CA SER A 32 9.97 24.11 8.17
C SER A 32 8.94 24.38 7.08
N PRO A 33 9.29 25.05 5.97
CA PRO A 33 8.37 25.27 4.87
C PRO A 33 7.93 23.96 4.20
N VAL A 34 8.72 22.89 4.28
CA VAL A 34 8.36 21.57 3.72
C VAL A 34 7.18 20.96 4.46
N ASN A 35 7.13 21.09 5.79
CA ASN A 35 6.07 20.53 6.61
C ASN A 35 4.74 21.30 6.47
N ARG A 36 4.76 22.49 5.84
CA ARG A 36 3.54 23.26 5.54
C ARG A 36 2.79 22.74 4.33
N GLU A 37 3.46 21.95 3.50
CA GLU A 37 2.91 21.42 2.25
C GLU A 37 2.39 20.00 2.45
N SER A 38 1.37 19.64 1.68
CA SER A 38 0.87 18.26 1.64
C SER A 38 1.90 17.32 1.01
N ALA A 39 2.08 16.15 1.63
CA ALA A 39 2.86 15.04 1.06
C ALA A 39 2.02 14.10 0.16
N LYS A 40 0.73 14.40 -0.05
CA LYS A 40 -0.21 13.50 -0.74
C LYS A 40 0.15 13.36 -2.23
N VAL A 41 0.28 12.12 -2.69
CA VAL A 41 0.56 11.77 -4.08
C VAL A 41 -0.74 11.59 -4.88
N GLN A 42 -0.66 11.71 -6.21
CA GLN A 42 -1.84 11.67 -7.09
C GLN A 42 -2.16 10.26 -7.61
N VAL A 43 -1.26 9.30 -7.45
CA VAL A 43 -1.45 7.90 -7.86
C VAL A 43 -0.44 7.01 -7.14
N VAL A 44 -0.85 5.78 -6.80
CA VAL A 44 -0.02 4.81 -6.09
C VAL A 44 0.06 3.49 -6.86
N VAL A 45 1.25 2.88 -6.86
CA VAL A 45 1.46 1.48 -7.26
C VAL A 45 2.12 0.72 -6.10
N ALA A 46 1.39 -0.19 -5.47
CA ALA A 46 1.86 -0.95 -4.31
C ALA A 46 2.08 -2.42 -4.69
N ARG A 47 3.32 -2.91 -4.59
CA ARG A 47 3.66 -4.31 -4.91
C ARG A 47 3.94 -5.10 -3.64
N ALA A 48 3.33 -6.29 -3.52
CA ALA A 48 3.53 -7.21 -2.39
C ALA A 48 3.46 -6.49 -1.02
N ALA A 49 2.56 -5.50 -0.90
CA ALA A 49 2.58 -4.52 0.17
C ALA A 49 1.80 -5.01 1.39
N PRO A 50 2.35 -4.92 2.61
CA PRO A 50 1.57 -5.16 3.81
C PRO A 50 0.69 -3.93 4.07
N THR A 51 -0.60 -4.01 3.75
CA THR A 51 -1.59 -2.91 3.88
C THR A 51 -2.41 -3.02 5.14
N ASP A 52 -2.47 -4.21 5.74
CA ASP A 52 -3.04 -4.49 7.05
C ASP A 52 -2.03 -5.27 7.89
N LEU A 53 -1.39 -4.55 8.83
CA LEU A 53 -0.39 -5.13 9.71
C LEU A 53 -0.98 -6.02 10.81
N THR A 54 -2.31 -6.09 10.93
CA THR A 54 -2.99 -7.01 11.85
C THR A 54 -3.12 -8.42 11.26
N LEU A 55 -3.14 -8.54 9.93
CA LEU A 55 -3.15 -9.82 9.19
C LEU A 55 -1.80 -10.55 9.20
N VAL A 56 -0.75 -9.84 9.59
CA VAL A 56 0.60 -10.38 9.64
C VAL A 56 0.68 -11.58 10.59
N ALA A 57 1.17 -12.71 10.09
CA ALA A 57 1.35 -13.91 10.89
C ALA A 57 2.39 -13.67 12.02
N PRO A 58 2.12 -14.13 13.26
CA PRO A 58 3.04 -13.95 14.37
C PRO A 58 4.38 -14.66 14.09
N GLY A 59 5.50 -13.96 14.32
CA GLY A 59 6.83 -14.55 14.41
C GLY A 59 7.82 -14.27 13.26
N ARG A 60 7.39 -13.89 12.04
CA ARG A 60 8.33 -13.67 10.92
C ARG A 60 8.64 -12.21 10.60
N VAL A 61 7.65 -11.35 10.53
CA VAL A 61 7.85 -9.93 10.12
C VAL A 61 7.52 -8.92 11.23
N HIS A 62 6.85 -9.33 12.32
CA HIS A 62 6.57 -8.46 13.48
C HIS A 62 7.78 -7.72 14.06
N PRO A 63 8.95 -8.37 14.26
CA PRO A 63 10.13 -7.68 14.77
C PRO A 63 10.61 -6.55 13.87
N LEU A 64 10.38 -6.65 12.55
CA LEU A 64 10.77 -5.63 11.58
C LEU A 64 9.97 -4.33 11.72
N PHE A 65 8.76 -4.41 12.30
CA PHE A 65 7.92 -3.25 12.61
C PHE A 65 8.18 -2.69 14.01
N GLY A 66 9.14 -3.23 14.77
CA GLY A 66 9.49 -2.74 16.11
C GLY A 66 8.50 -3.06 17.22
N PHE A 67 7.43 -3.83 16.95
CA PHE A 67 6.41 -4.21 17.92
C PHE A 67 6.12 -5.71 17.91
N ARG A 68 5.89 -6.29 19.09
CA ARG A 68 5.38 -7.66 19.20
C ARG A 68 3.88 -7.64 18.96
N ARG A 69 3.36 -8.53 18.10
CA ARG A 69 1.90 -8.67 17.97
C ARG A 69 1.30 -9.05 19.31
N SER A 70 0.27 -8.32 19.71
CA SER A 70 -0.61 -8.75 20.77
C SER A 70 -1.90 -9.28 20.15
N ALA A 71 -2.38 -10.42 20.66
CA ALA A 71 -3.67 -10.97 20.27
C ALA A 71 -4.85 -10.16 20.87
N ARG A 72 -4.58 -9.27 21.83
CA ARG A 72 -5.60 -8.42 22.43
C ARG A 72 -5.80 -7.16 21.59
N THR A 73 -7.02 -6.96 21.11
CA THR A 73 -7.40 -5.79 20.31
C THR A 73 -7.31 -4.48 21.10
N ASP A 74 -7.38 -4.52 22.42
CA ASP A 74 -7.26 -3.36 23.31
C ASP A 74 -5.81 -2.99 23.68
N SER A 75 -4.82 -3.77 23.23
CA SER A 75 -3.42 -3.50 23.53
C SER A 75 -2.84 -2.34 22.72
N VAL A 76 -1.84 -1.67 23.30
CA VAL A 76 -1.10 -0.58 22.65
C VAL A 76 -0.44 -1.07 21.36
N GLU A 77 0.09 -2.30 21.34
CA GLU A 77 0.72 -2.87 20.16
C GLU A 77 -0.29 -3.09 19.02
N HIS A 78 -1.48 -3.62 19.33
CA HIS A 78 -2.52 -3.80 18.32
C HIS A 78 -2.97 -2.45 17.75
N GLN A 79 -3.20 -1.45 18.61
CA GLN A 79 -3.56 -0.10 18.19
C GLN A 79 -2.47 0.53 17.30
N ARG A 80 -1.19 0.30 17.60
CA ARG A 80 -0.08 0.75 16.74
C ARG A 80 -0.06 0.07 15.39
N PHE A 81 -0.36 -1.22 15.31
CA PHE A 81 -0.49 -1.92 14.03
C PHE A 81 -1.64 -1.37 13.19
N VAL A 82 -2.81 -1.16 13.80
CA VAL A 82 -3.97 -0.54 13.14
C VAL A 82 -3.63 0.85 12.62
N ALA A 83 -3.03 1.69 13.46
CA ALA A 83 -2.64 3.06 13.09
C ALA A 83 -1.58 3.10 11.97
N ALA A 84 -0.68 2.11 11.93
CA ALA A 84 0.33 1.99 10.89
C ALA A 84 -0.17 1.26 9.63
N SER A 85 -1.43 0.81 9.55
CA SER A 85 -1.95 0.06 8.41
C SER A 85 -2.63 0.98 7.40
N PRO A 86 -2.16 1.08 6.13
CA PRO A 86 -2.80 1.89 5.10
C PRO A 86 -4.31 1.67 4.96
N VAL A 87 -4.77 0.42 5.08
CA VAL A 87 -6.18 0.07 4.90
C VAL A 87 -7.13 0.84 5.83
N THR A 88 -6.65 1.28 7.00
CA THR A 88 -7.49 1.92 8.03
C THR A 88 -7.72 3.41 7.79
N HIS A 89 -7.03 4.00 6.82
CA HIS A 89 -7.06 5.43 6.52
C HIS A 89 -7.81 5.78 5.23
N VAL A 90 -8.28 4.78 4.48
CA VAL A 90 -8.90 4.99 3.17
C VAL A 90 -10.12 5.92 3.25
N THR A 91 -10.14 6.94 2.40
CA THR A 91 -11.25 7.87 2.21
C THR A 91 -11.63 8.01 0.73
N PRO A 92 -12.85 8.50 0.39
CA PRO A 92 -13.25 8.71 -1.00
C PRO A 92 -12.39 9.72 -1.79
N GLY A 93 -11.57 10.53 -1.12
CA GLY A 93 -10.68 11.52 -1.73
C GLY A 93 -9.26 11.02 -1.97
N ASP A 94 -9.02 9.71 -1.85
CA ASP A 94 -7.71 9.11 -2.03
C ASP A 94 -7.38 8.84 -3.50
N PRO A 95 -6.07 8.80 -3.83
CA PRO A 95 -5.66 8.62 -5.21
C PRO A 95 -5.91 7.20 -5.72
N PRO A 96 -6.05 7.03 -7.04
CA PRO A 96 -6.14 5.71 -7.68
C PRO A 96 -4.94 4.83 -7.32
N MET A 97 -5.20 3.54 -7.06
CA MET A 97 -4.17 2.58 -6.67
C MET A 97 -4.11 1.35 -7.56
N LEU A 98 -2.91 0.98 -8.02
CA LEU A 98 -2.66 -0.34 -8.59
C LEU A 98 -1.99 -1.22 -7.53
N LEU A 99 -2.59 -2.36 -7.24
CA LEU A 99 -2.06 -3.38 -6.35
C LEU A 99 -1.49 -4.51 -7.21
N VAL A 100 -0.25 -4.94 -6.94
CA VAL A 100 0.36 -6.10 -7.64
C VAL A 100 0.87 -7.09 -6.61
N HIS A 101 0.36 -8.32 -6.62
CA HIS A 101 0.67 -9.26 -5.54
C HIS A 101 0.71 -10.71 -6.03
N GLY A 102 1.69 -11.46 -5.54
CA GLY A 102 1.78 -12.90 -5.77
C GLY A 102 0.80 -13.64 -4.87
N ASP A 103 0.05 -14.59 -5.43
CA ASP A 103 -0.96 -15.34 -4.66
C ASP A 103 -0.37 -16.48 -3.81
N ALA A 104 0.93 -16.76 -3.95
CA ALA A 104 1.68 -17.73 -3.16
C ALA A 104 2.74 -17.05 -2.26
N ASP A 105 2.55 -15.75 -1.97
CA ASP A 105 3.43 -14.97 -1.11
C ASP A 105 3.35 -15.42 0.36
N ASP A 106 4.46 -15.98 0.87
CA ASP A 106 4.59 -16.53 2.22
C ASP A 106 5.18 -15.53 3.23
N VAL A 107 5.47 -14.29 2.80
CA VAL A 107 6.01 -13.22 3.64
C VAL A 107 4.93 -12.19 3.95
N VAL A 108 4.22 -11.73 2.91
CA VAL A 108 3.07 -10.84 2.99
C VAL A 108 1.90 -11.52 2.30
N SER A 109 0.97 -12.06 3.08
CA SER A 109 -0.21 -12.76 2.55
C SER A 109 -0.92 -11.93 1.48
N TYR A 110 -1.31 -12.60 0.39
CA TYR A 110 -2.13 -12.04 -0.70
C TYR A 110 -3.41 -11.35 -0.20
N GLU A 111 -3.93 -11.80 0.95
CA GLU A 111 -5.08 -11.21 1.65
C GLU A 111 -4.92 -9.70 1.91
N ASN A 112 -3.69 -9.20 2.10
CA ASN A 112 -3.44 -7.76 2.23
C ASN A 112 -3.93 -6.98 0.98
N ALA A 113 -3.66 -7.50 -0.20
CA ALA A 113 -4.07 -6.86 -1.44
C ALA A 113 -5.59 -6.98 -1.66
N GLU A 114 -6.19 -8.13 -1.34
CA GLU A 114 -7.64 -8.34 -1.44
C GLU A 114 -8.41 -7.41 -0.49
N VAL A 115 -7.99 -7.30 0.77
CA VAL A 115 -8.62 -6.43 1.76
C VAL A 115 -8.47 -4.96 1.36
N MET A 116 -7.29 -4.54 0.91
CA MET A 116 -7.08 -3.17 0.44
C MET A 116 -7.95 -2.84 -0.78
N GLN A 117 -8.02 -3.75 -1.76
CA GLN A 117 -8.89 -3.60 -2.92
C GLN A 117 -10.34 -3.40 -2.49
N ALA A 118 -10.87 -4.29 -1.65
CA ALA A 118 -12.26 -4.23 -1.22
C ALA A 118 -12.60 -2.92 -0.48
N VAL A 119 -11.67 -2.41 0.34
CA VAL A 119 -11.86 -1.14 1.06
C VAL A 119 -11.82 0.06 0.10
N LEU A 120 -10.88 0.08 -0.85
CA LEU A 120 -10.80 1.13 -1.87
C LEU A 120 -12.05 1.15 -2.77
N GLU A 121 -12.49 -0.02 -3.26
CA GLU A 121 -13.72 -0.17 -4.06
C GLU A 121 -14.94 0.34 -3.28
N LYS A 122 -15.07 -0.04 -2.01
CA LYS A 122 -16.17 0.41 -1.14
C LYS A 122 -16.15 1.93 -0.92
N ALA A 123 -14.97 2.55 -0.88
CA ALA A 123 -14.81 3.99 -0.77
C ALA A 123 -15.01 4.74 -2.11
N GLY A 124 -15.17 4.02 -3.23
CA GLY A 124 -15.28 4.60 -4.57
C GLY A 124 -13.94 5.09 -5.14
N VAL A 125 -12.81 4.65 -4.57
CA VAL A 125 -11.47 4.98 -5.06
C VAL A 125 -11.12 4.03 -6.20
N PRO A 126 -10.67 4.52 -7.38
CA PRO A 126 -10.29 3.63 -8.46
C PRO A 126 -9.14 2.72 -8.06
N VAL A 127 -9.33 1.41 -8.22
CA VAL A 127 -8.32 0.41 -7.87
C VAL A 127 -8.33 -0.74 -8.87
N GLU A 128 -7.14 -1.27 -9.16
CA GLU A 128 -6.97 -2.54 -9.86
C GLU A 128 -6.06 -3.45 -9.03
N LEU A 129 -6.40 -4.75 -8.94
CA LEU A 129 -5.54 -5.78 -8.34
C LEU A 129 -5.02 -6.72 -9.43
N LEU A 130 -3.74 -6.59 -9.75
CA LEU A 130 -3.01 -7.51 -10.62
C LEU A 130 -2.44 -8.67 -9.80
N ARG A 131 -3.15 -9.80 -9.82
CA ARG A 131 -2.67 -11.07 -9.27
C ARG A 131 -1.54 -11.64 -10.14
N VAL A 132 -0.48 -12.13 -9.49
CA VAL A 132 0.61 -12.89 -10.14
C VAL A 132 0.52 -14.36 -9.71
N PRO A 133 -0.04 -15.26 -10.55
CA PRO A 133 -0.32 -16.64 -10.16
C PRO A 133 0.94 -17.47 -9.87
N GLY A 134 0.92 -18.22 -8.76
CA GLY A 134 2.00 -19.08 -8.29
C GLY A 134 3.22 -18.32 -7.75
N ALA A 135 3.14 -16.99 -7.64
CA ALA A 135 4.28 -16.18 -7.27
C ALA A 135 4.41 -15.96 -5.76
N GLY A 136 5.64 -16.05 -5.27
CA GLY A 136 6.04 -15.68 -3.91
C GLY A 136 6.48 -14.22 -3.76
N HIS A 137 7.03 -13.90 -2.59
CA HIS A 137 7.50 -12.56 -2.24
C HIS A 137 8.77 -12.17 -2.98
N GLY A 138 8.79 -11.01 -3.64
CA GLY A 138 10.03 -10.42 -4.14
C GLY A 138 9.87 -9.53 -5.36
N PRO A 139 10.95 -8.83 -5.77
CA PRO A 139 10.91 -7.86 -6.87
C PRO A 139 10.63 -8.51 -8.22
N THR A 140 10.90 -9.81 -8.35
CA THR A 140 10.76 -10.60 -9.57
C THR A 140 9.62 -11.62 -9.52
N PHE A 141 8.83 -11.65 -8.44
CA PHE A 141 7.73 -12.61 -8.24
C PHE A 141 8.18 -14.09 -8.45
N PRO A 142 9.12 -14.59 -7.62
CA PRO A 142 9.68 -15.94 -7.78
C PRO A 142 8.59 -17.01 -7.76
N GLY A 143 8.75 -18.06 -8.56
CA GLY A 143 7.76 -19.14 -8.67
C GLY A 143 6.67 -18.92 -9.70
N ALA A 144 6.50 -17.69 -10.20
CA ALA A 144 5.58 -17.42 -11.31
C ALA A 144 6.01 -18.17 -12.58
N VAL A 145 5.05 -18.82 -13.23
CA VAL A 145 5.21 -19.35 -14.60
C VAL A 145 4.45 -18.42 -15.54
N ASN A 146 5.16 -17.74 -16.43
CA ASN A 146 4.60 -16.72 -17.34
C ASN A 146 3.82 -15.62 -16.58
N PRO A 147 4.49 -14.84 -15.71
CA PRO A 147 3.82 -13.76 -14.99
C PRO A 147 3.19 -12.76 -15.98
N PRO A 148 2.05 -12.12 -15.62
CA PRO A 148 1.53 -10.99 -16.40
C PRO A 148 2.58 -9.87 -16.49
N ASP A 149 2.44 -9.00 -17.49
CA ASP A 149 3.29 -7.82 -17.65
C ASP A 149 2.94 -6.74 -16.59
N TYR A 150 3.39 -6.98 -15.36
CA TYR A 150 3.16 -6.06 -14.24
C TYR A 150 3.95 -4.75 -14.37
N ILE A 151 5.04 -4.73 -15.17
CA ILE A 151 5.78 -3.50 -15.47
C ILE A 151 4.98 -2.64 -16.44
N GLY A 152 4.46 -3.23 -17.51
CA GLY A 152 3.57 -2.56 -18.45
C GLY A 152 2.29 -2.06 -17.79
N ALA A 153 1.68 -2.86 -16.91
CA ALA A 153 0.51 -2.45 -16.12
C ALA A 153 0.82 -1.24 -15.23
N MET A 154 1.98 -1.23 -14.55
CA MET A 154 2.42 -0.09 -13.73
C MET A 154 2.60 1.18 -14.57
N ILE A 155 3.27 1.08 -15.72
CA ILE A 155 3.47 2.23 -16.63
C ILE A 155 2.11 2.75 -17.12
N ALA A 156 1.25 1.86 -17.60
CA ALA A 156 -0.08 2.21 -18.09
C ALA A 156 -0.95 2.86 -17.01
N TRP A 157 -0.82 2.43 -15.75
CA TRP A 157 -1.52 3.04 -14.61
C TRP A 157 -1.03 4.46 -14.34
N PHE A 158 0.29 4.68 -14.30
CA PHE A 158 0.83 6.02 -14.16
C PHE A 158 0.43 6.93 -15.33
N ASP A 159 0.52 6.44 -16.57
CA ASP A 159 0.12 7.21 -17.75
C ASP A 159 -1.35 7.63 -17.68
N ARG A 160 -2.23 6.70 -17.30
CA ARG A 160 -3.67 6.95 -17.15
C ARG A 160 -3.99 8.08 -16.18
N TYR A 161 -3.29 8.17 -15.06
CA TYR A 161 -3.64 9.11 -13.99
C TYR A 161 -2.74 10.33 -13.85
N LEU A 162 -1.54 10.31 -14.45
CA LEU A 162 -0.60 11.46 -14.41
C LEU A 162 -0.53 12.22 -15.73
N LEU A 163 -0.78 11.57 -16.87
CA LEU A 163 -0.61 12.22 -18.17
C LEU A 163 -1.91 12.79 -18.72
N VAL A 164 -3.05 12.17 -18.42
CA VAL A 164 -4.37 12.61 -18.87
C VAL A 164 -4.72 13.96 -18.22
N ARG A 165 -5.17 14.90 -19.06
CA ARG A 165 -5.62 16.25 -18.68
C ARG A 165 -7.14 16.28 -18.54
#